data_AF-A0A522WGY9-F1
#
_entry.id   AF-A0A522WGY9-F1
#
_cell.length_a   1.000
_cell.length_b   1.000
_cell.length_c   1.000
_cell.angle_alpha   90.00
_cell.angle_beta   90.00
_cell.angle_gamma   90.00
#
_symmetry.space_group_name_H-M   'P 1'
#
loop_
_entity.id
_entity.type
_entity.pdbx_description
1 polymer ?
#
loop_
_entity_poly.entity_id
_entity_poly.type
_entity_poly.pdbx_seq_one_letter_code
_entity_poly.pdbx_strand_id
1 'polypeptide(L)'
;MILFGTIEIGMMIFESSIVEGATREAARKVRTGAVQISADPNGTFQQTFCNNLFGIFDCSTFSFDVRTFSDFPAINLPAVQFDQNGNASNVVFQPGGAGTVTTVRVIHQHVFATPLVGTMMGAGASNSIPVTATAVFKTEPYQ
;
A
#
# COMPACT_ATOMS: atom_id res chain seq x y z
N MET A 1 -20.11 24.23 -0.30
CA MET A 1 -19.92 23.02 0.53
C MET A 1 -19.92 21.75 -0.33
N ILE A 2 -20.95 21.49 -1.15
CA ILE A 2 -20.96 20.33 -2.06
C ILE A 2 -19.76 20.32 -3.03
N LEU A 3 -19.40 21.47 -3.62
CA LEU A 3 -18.24 21.59 -4.52
C LEU A 3 -16.92 21.11 -3.88
N PHE A 4 -16.66 21.52 -2.64
CA PHE A 4 -15.45 21.13 -1.92
C PHE A 4 -15.48 19.64 -1.56
N GLY A 5 -16.63 19.12 -1.11
CA GLY A 5 -16.77 17.69 -0.84
C GLY A 5 -16.57 16.82 -2.09
N THR A 6 -17.10 17.22 -3.25
CA THR A 6 -16.88 16.48 -4.51
C THR A 6 -15.41 16.49 -4.94
N ILE A 7 -14.70 17.60 -4.75
CA ILE A 7 -13.28 17.69 -5.09
C ILE A 7 -12.44 16.82 -4.16
N GLU A 8 -12.70 16.86 -2.84
CA GLU A 8 -11.96 16.04 -1.87
C GLU A 8 -12.16 14.55 -2.08
N ILE A 9 -13.39 14.09 -2.30
CA ILE A 9 -13.66 12.69 -2.60
C ILE A 9 -13.01 12.30 -3.93
N GLY A 10 -13.04 13.20 -4.93
CA GLY A 10 -12.33 12.99 -6.19
C GLY A 10 -10.82 12.81 -6.00
N MET A 11 -10.19 13.60 -5.15
CA MET A 11 -8.77 13.47 -4.81
C MET A 11 -8.47 12.15 -4.09
N MET A 12 -9.30 11.74 -3.14
CA MET A 12 -9.14 10.45 -2.44
C MET A 12 -9.21 9.25 -3.40
N ILE A 13 -10.18 9.26 -4.33
CA ILE A 13 -10.33 8.19 -5.34
C ILE A 13 -9.16 8.22 -6.34
N PHE A 14 -8.73 9.41 -6.74
CA PHE A 14 -7.58 9.58 -7.63
C PHE A 14 -6.29 9.03 -7.00
N GLU A 15 -6.02 9.39 -5.74
CA GLU A 15 -4.91 8.84 -4.97
C GLU A 15 -5.01 7.31 -4.88
N SER A 16 -6.16 6.77 -4.51
CA SER A 16 -6.39 5.32 -4.44
C SER A 16 -6.07 4.63 -5.77
N SER A 17 -6.46 5.24 -6.90
CA SER A 17 -6.21 4.70 -8.24
C SER A 17 -4.72 4.68 -8.60
N ILE A 18 -3.99 5.74 -8.24
CA ILE A 18 -2.53 5.82 -8.44
C ILE A 18 -1.83 4.78 -7.58
N VAL A 19 -2.17 4.73 -6.29
CA VAL A 19 -1.57 3.80 -5.32
C VAL A 19 -1.80 2.36 -5.74
N GLU A 20 -3.00 2.02 -6.23
CA GLU A 20 -3.29 0.68 -6.74
C GLU A 20 -2.46 0.36 -8.00
N GLY A 21 -2.32 1.32 -8.92
CA GLY A 21 -1.48 1.19 -10.11
C GLY A 21 0.00 0.95 -9.76
N ALA A 22 0.56 1.77 -8.87
CA ALA A 22 1.93 1.65 -8.38
C ALA A 22 2.15 0.33 -7.63
N THR A 23 1.20 -0.08 -6.79
CA THR A 23 1.22 -1.36 -6.08
C THR A 23 1.25 -2.53 -7.07
N ARG A 24 0.47 -2.46 -8.15
CA ARG A 24 0.40 -3.52 -9.18
C ARG A 24 1.73 -3.71 -9.91
N GLU A 25 2.41 -2.61 -10.26
CA GLU A 25 3.70 -2.68 -10.93
C GLU A 25 4.81 -3.15 -9.98
N ALA A 26 4.81 -2.68 -8.73
CA ALA A 26 5.74 -3.17 -7.71
C ALA A 26 5.51 -4.66 -7.41
N ALA A 27 4.24 -5.10 -7.30
CA ALA A 27 3.85 -6.49 -7.14
C ALA A 27 4.34 -7.37 -8.30
N ARG A 28 4.31 -6.87 -9.54
CA ARG A 28 4.86 -7.59 -10.70
C ARG A 28 6.35 -7.89 -10.53
N LYS A 29 7.15 -6.94 -10.06
CA LYS A 29 8.59 -7.15 -9.80
C LYS A 29 8.84 -8.19 -8.70
N VAL A 30 8.00 -8.21 -7.67
CA VAL A 30 8.06 -9.24 -6.61
C VAL A 30 7.65 -10.61 -7.16
N ARG A 31 6.65 -10.66 -8.04
CA ARG A 31 6.18 -11.90 -8.68
C ARG A 31 7.24 -12.57 -9.53
N THR A 32 8.01 -11.79 -10.30
CA THR A 32 9.08 -12.30 -11.17
C THR A 32 10.40 -12.55 -10.45
N GLY A 33 10.49 -12.33 -9.14
CA GLY A 33 11.74 -12.51 -8.37
C GLY A 33 12.76 -11.37 -8.52
N ALA A 34 12.46 -10.31 -9.27
CA ALA A 34 13.41 -9.23 -9.53
C ALA A 34 13.80 -8.47 -8.26
N VAL A 35 12.89 -8.41 -7.29
CA VAL A 35 13.12 -7.81 -5.98
C VAL A 35 13.98 -8.71 -5.09
N GLN A 36 13.76 -10.02 -5.15
CA GLN A 36 14.46 -11.03 -4.34
C GLN A 36 15.90 -11.28 -4.80
N ILE A 37 16.20 -11.07 -6.09
CA ILE A 37 17.56 -11.20 -6.65
C ILE A 37 18.41 -9.94 -6.35
N SER A 38 17.77 -8.82 -6.00
CA SER A 38 18.47 -7.58 -5.68
C SER A 38 19.19 -7.67 -4.33
N ALA A 39 20.30 -6.95 -4.19
CA ALA A 39 21.04 -6.84 -2.94
C ALA A 39 20.24 -6.15 -1.82
N ASP A 40 19.28 -5.30 -2.19
CA ASP A 40 18.33 -4.68 -1.26
C ASP A 40 16.89 -4.83 -1.80
N PRO A 41 16.20 -5.90 -1.37
CA PRO A 41 14.81 -6.16 -1.76
C PRO A 41 13.84 -5.04 -1.33
N ASN A 42 14.06 -4.44 -0.15
CA ASN A 42 13.16 -3.39 0.34
C ASN A 42 13.36 -2.10 -0.47
N GLY A 43 14.61 -1.65 -0.62
CA GLY A 43 14.93 -0.46 -1.41
C GLY A 43 14.47 -0.57 -2.86
N THR A 44 14.64 -1.74 -3.48
CA THR A 44 14.21 -1.99 -4.87
C THR A 44 12.69 -1.94 -5.02
N PHE A 45 11.96 -2.52 -4.05
CA PHE A 45 10.49 -2.47 -4.03
C PHE A 45 10.00 -1.04 -3.84
N GLN A 46 10.53 -0.33 -2.85
CA GLN A 46 10.18 1.06 -2.58
C GLN A 46 10.45 1.93 -3.79
N GLN A 47 11.65 1.85 -4.37
CA GLN A 47 12.01 2.64 -5.55
C GLN A 47 11.08 2.36 -6.73
N THR A 48 10.73 1.10 -6.98
CA THR A 48 9.78 0.73 -8.03
C THR A 48 8.41 1.35 -7.76
N PHE A 49 7.92 1.28 -6.52
CA PHE A 49 6.65 1.88 -6.14
C PHE A 49 6.68 3.41 -6.28
N CYS A 50 7.71 4.07 -5.73
CA CYS A 50 7.86 5.53 -5.76
C CYS A 50 7.94 6.07 -7.19
N ASN A 51 8.64 5.37 -8.10
CA ASN A 51 8.73 5.77 -9.51
C ASN A 51 7.36 5.77 -10.19
N ASN A 52 6.43 4.92 -9.75
CA ASN A 52 5.07 4.82 -10.29
C ASN A 52 4.07 5.78 -9.62
N LEU A 53 4.48 6.55 -8.61
CA LEU A 53 3.69 7.64 -8.02
C LEU A 53 3.79 8.96 -8.81
N PHE A 54 4.60 9.00 -9.88
CA PHE A 54 4.84 10.19 -10.72
C PHE A 54 5.30 11.45 -9.96
N GLY A 55 5.86 11.27 -8.75
CA GLY A 55 6.28 12.39 -7.89
C GLY A 55 5.13 13.23 -7.33
N ILE A 56 3.89 12.75 -7.42
CA ILE A 56 2.69 13.46 -6.93
C ILE A 56 2.58 13.33 -5.41
N PHE A 57 3.00 12.19 -4.85
CA PHE A 57 2.92 11.87 -3.43
C PHE A 57 4.31 11.61 -2.85
N ASP A 58 4.49 12.00 -1.59
CA ASP A 58 5.72 11.72 -0.85
C ASP A 58 5.79 10.23 -0.48
N CYS A 59 6.76 9.53 -1.07
CA CYS A 59 6.88 8.09 -0.89
C CYS A 59 7.18 7.68 0.56
N SER A 60 7.76 8.57 1.39
CA SER A 60 8.05 8.24 2.81
C SER A 60 6.80 8.11 3.68
N THR A 61 5.66 8.58 3.20
CA THR A 61 4.37 8.47 3.90
C THR A 61 3.67 7.12 3.69
N PHE A 62 4.23 6.26 2.83
CA PHE A 62 3.67 4.95 2.53
C PHE A 62 4.31 3.88 3.40
N SER A 63 3.48 3.04 4.00
CA SER A 63 3.89 1.87 4.74
C SER A 63 3.67 0.62 3.89
N PHE A 64 4.68 -0.25 3.81
CA PHE A 64 4.66 -1.45 2.96
C PHE A 64 4.65 -2.71 3.82
N ASP A 65 3.61 -3.53 3.67
CA ASP A 65 3.43 -4.81 4.34
C ASP A 65 3.44 -5.93 3.29
N VAL A 66 4.58 -6.61 3.17
CA VAL A 66 4.80 -7.75 2.28
C VAL A 66 4.96 -9.01 3.11
N ARG A 67 4.09 -9.98 2.89
CA ARG A 67 4.07 -11.25 3.65
C ARG A 67 3.93 -12.43 2.72
N THR A 68 4.44 -13.58 3.14
CA THR A 68 4.28 -14.84 2.42
C THR A 68 3.54 -15.89 3.20
N PHE A 69 2.79 -16.70 2.48
CA PHE A 69 1.97 -17.79 2.96
C PHE A 69 2.23 -19.05 2.12
N SER A 70 1.90 -20.21 2.68
CA SER A 70 2.01 -21.49 1.95
C SER A 70 0.98 -21.59 0.83
N ASP A 71 -0.27 -21.19 1.11
CA ASP A 71 -1.43 -21.37 0.23
C ASP A 71 -2.41 -20.20 0.35
N PHE A 72 -3.25 -20.00 -0.67
CA PHE A 72 -4.28 -18.96 -0.67
C PHE A 72 -5.26 -19.03 0.53
N PRO A 73 -5.72 -20.21 0.98
CA PRO A 73 -6.60 -20.31 2.14
C PRO A 73 -5.90 -19.99 3.48
N ALA A 74 -4.57 -20.06 3.53
CA ALA A 74 -3.78 -19.78 4.72
C ALA A 74 -3.48 -18.28 4.90
N ILE A 75 -3.94 -17.43 3.98
CA ILE A 75 -3.74 -15.98 4.06
C ILE A 75 -4.53 -15.45 5.26
N ASN A 76 -3.80 -15.04 6.29
CA ASN A 76 -4.33 -14.32 7.45
C ASN A 76 -3.56 -13.01 7.61
N LEU A 77 -4.16 -11.92 7.15
CA LEU A 77 -3.58 -10.58 7.27
C LEU A 77 -4.08 -9.94 8.57
N PRO A 78 -3.20 -9.57 9.51
CA PRO A 78 -3.65 -8.86 10.70
C PRO A 78 -4.25 -7.51 10.31
N ALA A 79 -5.22 -7.05 11.12
CA ALA A 79 -5.70 -5.68 11.06
C ALA A 79 -4.53 -4.71 11.23
N VAL A 80 -4.51 -3.65 10.42
CA VAL A 80 -3.44 -2.65 10.48
C VAL A 80 -3.53 -1.88 11.80
N GLN A 81 -2.42 -1.79 12.51
CA GLN A 81 -2.28 -1.01 13.74
C GLN A 81 -1.55 0.28 13.41
N PHE A 82 -2.12 1.42 13.79
CA PHE A 82 -1.53 2.74 13.54
C PHE A 82 -0.79 3.25 14.77
N ASP A 83 0.38 3.85 14.59
CA ASP A 83 1.10 4.55 15.64
C ASP A 83 0.49 5.95 15.91
N GLN A 84 1.06 6.70 16.87
CA GLN A 84 0.60 8.06 17.19
C GLN A 84 0.75 9.05 16.03
N ASN A 85 1.57 8.72 15.03
CA ASN A 85 1.81 9.54 13.84
C ASN A 85 0.94 9.09 12.65
N GLY A 86 0.07 8.09 12.83
CA GLY A 86 -0.76 7.55 11.76
C GLY A 86 -0.05 6.58 10.81
N ASN A 87 1.19 6.19 11.09
CA ASN A 87 1.89 5.20 10.27
C ASN A 87 1.50 3.78 10.68
N ALA A 88 1.52 2.85 9.74
CA ALA A 88 1.25 1.45 10.05
C ALA A 88 2.44 0.85 10.81
N SER A 89 2.21 0.46 12.06
CA SER A 89 3.24 -0.03 12.99
C SER A 89 3.50 -1.53 12.89
N ASN A 90 2.51 -2.30 12.41
CA ASN A 90 2.59 -3.76 12.33
C ASN A 90 2.93 -4.28 10.93
N VAL A 91 3.61 -3.46 10.12
CA VAL A 91 4.04 -3.85 8.77
C VAL A 91 5.28 -4.73 8.82
N VAL A 92 5.32 -5.73 7.95
CA VAL A 92 6.45 -6.66 7.82
C VAL A 92 6.86 -6.67 6.36
N PHE A 93 8.16 -6.70 6.09
CA PHE A 93 8.66 -6.85 4.72
C PHE A 93 9.40 -8.18 4.56
N GLN A 94 8.66 -9.19 4.10
CA GLN A 94 9.13 -10.54 3.83
C GLN A 94 8.73 -10.92 2.40
N PRO A 95 9.50 -10.48 1.38
CA PRO A 95 9.36 -10.97 0.02
C PRO A 95 9.93 -12.39 -0.02
N GLY A 96 9.08 -13.39 0.21
CA GLY A 96 9.51 -14.79 0.27
C GLY A 96 10.02 -15.31 -1.07
N GLY A 97 10.30 -16.62 -1.10
CA GLY A 97 10.99 -17.27 -2.21
C GLY A 97 10.11 -17.74 -3.36
N ALA A 98 10.75 -18.41 -4.32
CA ALA A 98 10.13 -18.89 -5.55
C ALA A 98 8.91 -19.78 -5.26
N GLY A 99 7.85 -19.62 -6.04
CA GLY A 99 6.64 -20.44 -5.90
C GLY A 99 5.81 -20.25 -4.63
N THR A 100 6.06 -19.22 -3.80
CA THR A 100 5.27 -18.92 -2.59
C THR A 100 4.09 -17.99 -2.86
N VAL A 101 3.05 -18.03 -2.02
CA VAL A 101 1.94 -17.07 -2.10
C VAL A 101 2.36 -15.81 -1.35
N THR A 102 2.49 -14.68 -2.05
CA THR A 102 2.89 -13.40 -1.49
C THR A 102 1.74 -12.40 -1.53
N THR A 103 1.50 -11.73 -0.41
CA THR A 103 0.60 -10.57 -0.31
C THR A 103 1.44 -9.32 -0.16
N VAL A 104 1.15 -8.33 -1.00
CA VAL A 104 1.71 -6.99 -0.94
C VAL A 104 0.59 -6.04 -0.55
N ARG A 105 0.72 -5.36 0.57
CA ARG A 105 -0.25 -4.39 1.06
C ARG A 105 0.45 -3.06 1.30
N VAL A 106 -0.02 -2.02 0.63
CA VAL A 106 0.48 -0.65 0.78
C VAL A 106 -0.56 0.15 1.53
N ILE A 107 -0.13 0.85 2.58
CA ILE A 107 -0.99 1.59 3.50
C ILE A 107 -0.52 3.03 3.54
N HIS A 108 -1.44 3.96 3.33
CA HIS A 108 -1.21 5.39 3.44
C HIS A 108 -2.40 6.06 4.13
N GLN A 109 -2.17 7.11 4.91
CA GLN A 109 -3.26 7.88 5.52
C GLN A 109 -3.60 9.11 4.69
N HIS A 110 -4.78 9.08 4.07
CA HIS A 110 -5.33 10.25 3.41
C HIS A 110 -5.91 11.20 4.46
N VAL A 111 -5.37 12.43 4.54
CA VAL A 111 -5.87 13.48 5.44
C VAL A 111 -6.80 14.40 4.66
N PHE A 112 -8.05 14.55 5.12
CA PHE A 112 -9.00 15.47 4.48
C PHE A 112 -8.62 16.91 4.80
N ALA A 113 -8.79 17.83 3.84
CA ALA A 113 -8.56 19.25 4.11
C ALA A 113 -9.75 19.86 4.90
N THR A 114 -10.96 19.32 4.74
CA THR A 114 -12.15 19.77 5.48
C THR A 114 -12.59 18.76 6.57
N PRO A 115 -12.68 19.19 7.84
CA PRO A 115 -13.12 18.32 8.95
C PRO A 115 -14.53 17.74 8.78
N LEU A 116 -15.41 18.45 8.07
CA LEU A 116 -16.79 18.00 7.82
C LEU A 116 -16.81 16.75 6.94
N VAL A 117 -16.05 16.74 5.85
CA VAL A 117 -15.98 15.60 4.92
C VAL A 117 -15.32 14.42 5.60
N GLY A 118 -14.22 14.62 6.34
CA GLY A 118 -13.62 13.54 7.12
C GLY A 118 -14.59 12.94 8.14
N THR A 119 -15.36 13.77 8.85
CA THR A 119 -16.39 13.28 9.78
C THR A 119 -17.44 12.42 9.06
N MET A 120 -17.91 12.83 7.87
CA MET A 120 -18.88 12.06 7.08
C MET A 120 -18.31 10.75 6.52
N MET A 121 -17.02 10.73 6.20
CA MET A 121 -16.33 9.55 5.67
C MET A 121 -15.86 8.57 6.76
N GLY A 122 -16.04 8.91 8.04
CA GLY A 122 -15.64 8.06 9.17
C GLY A 122 -14.18 8.26 9.62
N ALA A 123 -13.56 9.37 9.24
CA ALA A 123 -12.18 9.74 9.59
C ALA A 123 -11.99 10.11 11.07
N GLY A 124 -13.10 10.22 11.83
CA GLY A 124 -13.08 10.49 13.27
C GLY A 124 -12.36 11.79 13.64
N ALA A 125 -11.80 11.82 14.86
CA ALA A 125 -11.09 12.99 15.39
C ALA A 125 -9.74 13.26 14.71
N SER A 126 -9.16 12.26 14.04
CA SER A 126 -7.89 12.37 13.30
C SER A 126 -8.05 12.95 11.90
N ASN A 127 -9.30 13.08 11.40
CA ASN A 127 -9.59 13.60 10.06
C ASN A 127 -8.78 12.90 8.94
N SER A 128 -8.39 11.65 9.18
CA SER A 128 -7.65 10.81 8.24
C SER A 128 -8.30 9.44 8.06
N ILE A 129 -8.21 8.88 6.85
CA ILE A 129 -8.67 7.53 6.53
C ILE A 129 -7.52 6.75 5.88
N PRO A 130 -7.29 5.48 6.27
CA PRO A 130 -6.30 4.66 5.62
C PRO A 130 -6.74 4.24 4.22
N VAL A 131 -6.01 4.70 3.21
CA VAL A 131 -6.04 4.18 1.85
C VAL A 131 -5.14 2.95 1.82
N THR A 132 -5.72 1.79 1.49
CA THR A 132 -4.99 0.52 1.45
C THR A 132 -5.14 -0.13 0.09
N ALA A 133 -4.03 -0.40 -0.58
CA ALA A 133 -3.99 -1.20 -1.80
C ALA A 133 -3.38 -2.57 -1.48
N THR A 134 -4.08 -3.66 -1.83
CA THR A 134 -3.61 -5.02 -1.59
C THR A 134 -3.53 -5.79 -2.90
N ALA A 135 -2.37 -6.38 -3.18
CA ALA A 135 -2.15 -7.32 -4.27
C ALA A 135 -1.77 -8.69 -3.72
N VAL A 136 -2.46 -9.73 -4.16
CA VAL A 136 -2.20 -11.13 -3.74
C VAL A 136 -1.85 -11.95 -4.97
N PHE A 137 -0.72 -12.64 -4.94
CA PHE A 137 -0.26 -13.43 -6.08
C PHE A 137 0.65 -14.57 -5.63
N LYS A 138 0.80 -15.58 -6.49
CA LYS A 138 1.83 -16.60 -6.34
C LYS A 138 3.05 -16.17 -7.14
N THR A 139 4.22 -16.15 -6.51
CA THR A 139 5.49 -15.83 -7.17
C THR A 139 5.85 -16.94 -8.16
N GLU A 140 6.49 -16.57 -9.27
CA GLU A 140 6.92 -17.52 -10.28
C GLU A 140 8.04 -18.44 -9.73
N PRO A 141 8.21 -19.65 -10.28
CA PRO A 141 9.40 -20.45 -10.04
C PRO A 141 10.56 -19.82 -10.83
N TYR A 142 11.17 -18.79 -10.26
CA TYR A 142 12.35 -18.16 -10.83
C TYR A 142 13.59 -19.04 -10.56
N GLN A 143 14.42 -19.24 -11.59
CA GLN A 143 15.76 -19.81 -11.52
C GLN A 143 16.80 -18.70 -11.62
#